data_AF-A0A5E5PM69-F1
#
_entry.id   AF-A0A5E5PM69-F1
#
_cell.length_a   1.000
_cell.length_b   1.000
_cell.length_c   1.000
_cell.angle_alpha   90.00
_cell.angle_beta   90.00
_cell.angle_gamma   90.00
#
_symmetry.space_group_name_H-M   'P 1'
#
loop_
_entity.id
_entity.type
_entity.pdbx_description
1 polymer ?
#
loop_
_entity_poly.entity_id
_entity_poly.type
_entity_poly.pdbx_seq_one_letter_code
_entity_poly.pdbx_strand_id
1 'polypeptide(L)'
;MINQVKTYLLALQANICTQLEAVDTEATFIKDKWKKPNNKGNGLTRVLTNGKVFEQAGVNYSIVRGDDMPASATALRPELAGRRFTALGVSLVIHPHNPYVPTSHANVRFFLAE
;
A
#
# COMPACT_ATOMS: atom_id res chain seq x y z
N MET A 1 -9.96 -16.13 0.58
CA MET A 1 -8.60 -15.58 0.69
C MET A 1 -8.52 -14.07 0.42
N ILE A 2 -8.80 -13.57 -0.80
CA ILE A 2 -8.61 -12.13 -1.14
C ILE A 2 -9.32 -11.19 -0.16
N ASN A 3 -10.58 -11.45 0.18
CA ASN A 3 -11.33 -10.59 1.11
C ASN A 3 -10.71 -10.58 2.52
N GLN A 4 -10.22 -11.72 3.01
CA GLN A 4 -9.56 -11.81 4.32
C GLN A 4 -8.26 -10.99 4.32
N VAL A 5 -7.43 -11.14 3.30
CA VAL A 5 -6.18 -10.38 3.14
C VAL A 5 -6.46 -8.89 2.99
N LYS A 6 -7.47 -8.51 2.20
CA LYS A 6 -7.90 -7.11 2.07
C LYS A 6 -8.30 -6.51 3.41
N THR A 7 -9.12 -7.22 4.18
CA THR A 7 -9.55 -6.76 5.51
C THR A 7 -8.35 -6.56 6.44
N TYR A 8 -7.43 -7.54 6.47
CA TYR A 8 -6.20 -7.44 7.23
C TYR A 8 -5.35 -6.23 6.82
N LEU A 9 -5.10 -6.05 5.52
CA LEU A 9 -4.24 -4.97 5.01
C LEU A 9 -4.84 -3.58 5.26
N LEU A 10 -6.16 -3.42 5.12
CA LEU A 10 -6.82 -2.16 5.45
C LEU A 10 -6.76 -1.85 6.96
N ALA A 11 -6.92 -2.87 7.81
CA ALA A 11 -6.76 -2.72 9.25
C ALA A 11 -5.32 -2.38 9.64
N LEU A 12 -4.33 -3.01 8.98
CA LEU A 12 -2.91 -2.71 9.16
C LEU A 12 -2.58 -1.27 8.79
N GLN A 13 -3.01 -0.81 7.61
CA GLN A 13 -2.85 0.59 7.19
C GLN A 13 -3.49 1.55 8.20
N ALA A 14 -4.72 1.26 8.63
CA ALA A 14 -5.43 2.10 9.59
C ALA A 14 -4.66 2.20 10.92
N ASN A 15 -4.23 1.06 11.46
CA ASN A 15 -3.49 0.98 12.71
C ASN A 15 -2.17 1.77 12.65
N ILE A 16 -1.36 1.56 11.61
CA ILE A 16 -0.08 2.26 11.44
C ILE A 16 -0.29 3.78 11.40
N CYS A 17 -1.24 4.26 10.59
CA CYS A 17 -1.52 5.69 10.54
C CYS A 17 -1.99 6.25 11.88
N THR A 18 -2.86 5.53 12.61
CA THR A 18 -3.34 5.98 13.93
C THR A 18 -2.20 6.08 14.93
N GLN A 19 -1.26 5.14 14.93
CA GLN A 19 -0.09 5.20 15.81
C GLN A 19 0.85 6.36 15.43
N LEU A 20 1.06 6.60 14.15
CA LEU A 20 1.88 7.73 13.69
C LEU A 20 1.22 9.08 14.00
N GLU A 21 -0.11 9.22 13.83
CA GLU A 21 -0.87 10.42 14.22
C GLU A 21 -0.76 10.70 15.73
N ALA A 22 -0.80 9.65 16.56
CA ALA A 22 -0.63 9.77 18.00
C ALA A 22 0.77 10.25 18.41
N VAL A 23 1.80 9.95 17.61
CA VAL A 23 3.17 10.42 17.84
C VAL A 23 3.37 11.85 17.31
N ASP A 24 2.81 12.18 16.14
CA ASP A 24 2.98 13.51 15.55
C ASP A 24 2.21 14.59 16.30
N THR A 25 1.00 14.28 16.77
CA THR A 25 0.07 15.13 17.54
C THR A 25 -0.45 16.40 16.84
N GLU A 26 0.16 16.84 15.74
CA GLU A 26 -0.19 18.09 15.05
C GLU A 26 -0.74 17.86 13.63
N ALA A 27 -0.20 16.89 12.88
CA ALA A 27 -0.71 16.53 11.57
C ALA A 27 -1.49 15.20 11.55
N THR A 28 -2.41 15.09 10.59
CA THR A 28 -3.19 13.87 10.35
C THR A 28 -3.05 13.38 8.92
N PHE A 29 -3.28 12.09 8.68
CA PHE A 29 -3.23 11.56 7.33
C PHE A 29 -4.45 11.98 6.51
N ILE A 30 -4.20 12.72 5.43
CA ILE A 30 -5.16 12.94 4.37
C ILE A 30 -5.43 11.61 3.67
N LYS A 31 -6.71 11.30 3.45
CA LYS A 31 -7.18 10.06 2.84
C LYS A 31 -7.62 10.35 1.40
N ASP A 32 -6.94 9.75 0.45
CA ASP A 32 -7.32 9.81 -0.96
C ASP A 32 -7.73 8.41 -1.46
N LYS A 33 -9.00 8.29 -1.86
CA LYS A 33 -9.55 7.06 -2.44
C LYS A 33 -9.57 7.20 -3.95
N TRP A 34 -8.89 6.29 -4.63
CA TRP A 34 -8.84 6.27 -6.09
C TRP A 34 -9.31 4.94 -6.65
N LYS A 35 -9.72 4.97 -7.92
CA LYS A 35 -10.11 3.80 -8.71
C LYS A 35 -9.46 3.88 -10.08
N LYS A 36 -8.97 2.75 -10.59
CA LYS A 36 -8.56 2.63 -11.99
C LYS A 36 -9.80 2.43 -12.87
N PRO A 37 -9.75 2.86 -14.14
CA PRO A 37 -10.79 2.54 -15.13
C PRO A 37 -11.01 1.03 -15.25
N ASN A 38 -12.19 0.65 -15.78
CA ASN A 38 -12.53 -0.73 -16.12
C ASN A 38 -12.38 -1.73 -14.95
N ASN A 39 -12.58 -1.28 -13.71
CA ASN A 39 -12.44 -2.10 -12.49
C ASN A 39 -11.06 -2.78 -12.32
N LYS A 40 -10.01 -2.30 -13.01
CA LYS A 40 -8.65 -2.85 -12.93
C LYS A 40 -7.95 -2.59 -11.59
N GLY A 41 -8.57 -1.87 -10.67
CA GLY A 41 -8.07 -1.72 -9.32
C GLY A 41 -8.60 -0.49 -8.60
N ASN A 42 -8.25 -0.40 -7.32
CA ASN A 42 -8.52 0.75 -6.47
C ASN A 42 -7.51 0.78 -5.32
N GLY A 43 -7.47 1.89 -4.61
CA GLY A 43 -6.62 2.03 -3.45
C GLY A 43 -7.11 3.10 -2.50
N LEU A 44 -6.42 3.14 -1.36
CA LEU A 44 -6.54 4.17 -0.35
C LEU A 44 -5.13 4.65 -0.07
N THR A 45 -4.82 5.82 -0.60
CA THR A 45 -3.59 6.55 -0.31
C THR A 45 -3.80 7.31 0.99
N ARG A 46 -2.86 7.20 1.92
CA ARG A 46 -2.84 8.02 3.14
C ARG A 46 -1.51 8.74 3.21
N VAL A 47 -1.55 10.07 3.22
CA VAL A 47 -0.35 10.91 3.32
C VAL A 47 -0.51 11.90 4.48
N LEU A 48 0.52 11.98 5.32
CA LEU A 48 0.72 13.03 6.30
C LEU A 48 1.92 13.86 5.82
N THR A 49 1.80 15.18 5.84
CA THR A 49 2.85 16.13 5.46
C THR A 49 2.87 17.28 6.45
N ASN A 50 4.02 17.91 6.64
CA ASN A 50 4.19 19.07 7.52
C ASN A 50 3.72 18.79 8.95
N GLY A 51 4.04 17.58 9.45
CA GLY A 51 3.83 17.22 10.83
C GLY A 51 4.92 17.76 11.74
N LYS A 52 4.69 17.69 13.05
CA LYS A 52 5.70 18.10 14.03
C LYS A 52 6.88 17.13 14.08
N VAL A 53 6.58 15.84 13.97
CA VAL A 53 7.56 14.74 14.07
C VAL A 53 7.92 14.23 12.69
N PHE A 54 6.94 14.09 11.82
CA PHE A 54 7.12 13.57 10.46
C PHE A 54 7.03 14.68 9.44
N GLU A 55 8.12 14.88 8.69
CA GLU A 55 8.15 15.75 7.52
C GLU A 55 7.14 15.25 6.48
N GLN A 56 7.19 13.95 6.20
CA GLN A 56 6.29 13.28 5.29
C GLN A 56 6.15 11.80 5.65
N ALA A 57 4.93 11.29 5.65
CA ALA A 57 4.64 9.88 5.85
C ALA A 57 3.59 9.42 4.84
N GLY A 58 3.90 8.38 4.07
CA GLY A 58 2.98 7.73 3.14
C GLY A 58 2.71 6.31 3.58
N VAL A 59 1.44 5.92 3.70
CA VAL A 59 1.01 4.55 3.98
C VAL A 59 -0.10 4.20 2.99
N ASN A 60 0.22 3.42 1.98
CA ASN A 60 -0.63 3.24 0.81
C ASN A 60 -1.13 1.81 0.70
N TYR A 61 -2.46 1.65 0.62
CA TYR A 61 -3.12 0.40 0.27
C TYR A 61 -3.54 0.43 -1.20
N SER A 62 -3.35 -0.69 -1.90
CA SER A 62 -3.95 -0.89 -3.22
C SER A 62 -4.36 -2.34 -3.45
N ILE A 63 -5.34 -2.52 -4.33
CA ILE A 63 -5.68 -3.78 -4.98
C ILE A 63 -5.82 -3.55 -6.47
N VAL A 64 -5.02 -4.26 -7.26
CA VAL A 64 -4.99 -4.16 -8.72
C VAL A 64 -5.22 -5.53 -9.35
N ARG A 65 -5.79 -5.51 -10.55
CA ARG A 65 -6.11 -6.69 -11.34
C ARG A 65 -5.63 -6.50 -12.77
N GLY A 66 -5.18 -7.59 -13.39
CA GLY A 66 -4.86 -7.62 -14.81
C GLY A 66 -5.34 -8.91 -15.44
N ASP A 67 -5.60 -8.81 -16.73
CA ASP A 67 -6.13 -9.91 -17.54
C ASP A 67 -5.02 -10.92 -17.91
N ASP A 68 -3.77 -10.44 -17.95
CA ASP A 68 -2.58 -11.23 -18.27
C ASP A 68 -1.45 -10.97 -17.28
N MET A 69 -0.70 -12.02 -16.96
CA MET A 69 0.54 -11.93 -16.18
C MET A 69 1.60 -11.11 -16.93
N PRO A 70 2.35 -10.23 -16.24
CA PRO A 70 3.42 -9.47 -16.88
C PRO A 70 4.56 -10.40 -17.35
N ALA A 71 5.21 -10.04 -18.45
CA ALA A 71 6.29 -10.83 -19.05
C ALA A 71 7.42 -11.19 -18.07
N SER A 72 7.70 -10.30 -17.12
CA SER A 72 8.70 -10.55 -16.05
C SER A 72 8.31 -11.71 -15.13
N ALA A 73 7.02 -11.94 -14.92
CA ALA A 73 6.53 -13.02 -14.07
C ALA A 73 6.41 -14.35 -14.82
N THR A 74 6.17 -14.31 -16.14
CA THR A 74 6.06 -15.51 -16.98
C THR A 74 7.42 -16.00 -17.49
N ALA A 75 8.45 -15.14 -17.52
CA ALA A 75 9.80 -15.51 -17.97
C ALA A 75 10.38 -16.72 -17.22
N LEU A 76 10.13 -16.82 -15.91
CA LEU A 76 10.57 -17.94 -15.08
C LEU A 76 9.46 -18.97 -14.81
N ARG A 77 8.22 -18.69 -15.25
CA ARG A 77 7.02 -19.50 -15.00
C ARG A 77 6.08 -19.45 -16.22
N PRO A 78 6.43 -20.13 -17.32
CA PRO A 78 5.67 -20.07 -18.57
C PRO A 78 4.21 -20.50 -18.42
N GLU A 79 3.91 -21.38 -17.46
CA GLU A 79 2.57 -21.87 -17.11
C GLU A 79 1.62 -20.78 -16.57
N LEU A 80 2.16 -19.61 -16.25
CA LEU A 80 1.38 -18.44 -15.84
C LEU A 80 0.95 -17.55 -17.02
N ALA A 81 1.40 -17.85 -18.25
CA ALA A 81 0.99 -17.10 -19.43
C ALA A 81 -0.53 -17.19 -19.63
N GLY A 82 -1.15 -16.05 -19.97
CA GLY A 82 -2.60 -15.93 -20.17
C GLY A 82 -3.45 -16.02 -18.90
N ARG A 83 -2.84 -16.21 -17.72
CA ARG A 83 -3.56 -16.16 -16.44
C ARG A 83 -3.86 -14.73 -16.04
N ARG A 84 -5.00 -14.56 -15.38
CA ARG A 84 -5.36 -13.31 -14.72
C ARG A 84 -4.60 -13.19 -13.43
N PHE A 85 -4.46 -11.97 -12.93
CA PHE A 85 -3.87 -11.76 -11.61
C PHE A 85 -4.65 -10.76 -10.77
N THR A 86 -4.55 -10.95 -9.45
CA THR A 86 -4.92 -9.97 -8.44
C THR A 86 -3.74 -9.76 -7.50
N ALA A 87 -3.31 -8.50 -7.33
CA ALA A 87 -2.30 -8.12 -6.37
C ALA A 87 -2.87 -7.08 -5.41
N LEU A 88 -2.64 -7.26 -4.11
CA LEU A 88 -3.00 -6.29 -3.09
C LEU A 88 -1.89 -6.17 -2.04
N GLY A 89 -1.74 -4.99 -1.46
CA GLY A 89 -0.67 -4.75 -0.50
C GLY A 89 -0.78 -3.42 0.21
N VAL A 90 0.02 -3.31 1.26
CA VAL A 90 0.35 -2.04 1.93
C VAL A 90 1.83 -1.77 1.72
N SER A 91 2.15 -0.54 1.30
CA SER A 91 3.51 -0.03 1.20
C SER A 91 3.61 1.28 1.95
N LEU A 92 4.70 1.50 2.66
CA LEU A 92 4.90 2.72 3.43
C LEU A 92 6.34 3.21 3.37
N VAL A 93 6.48 4.53 3.44
CA VAL A 93 7.74 5.25 3.64
C VAL A 93 7.47 6.40 4.60
N ILE A 94 8.29 6.52 5.64
CA ILE A 94 8.13 7.50 6.72
C ILE A 94 9.42 8.29 6.88
N HIS A 95 9.33 9.61 6.77
CA HIS A 95 10.43 10.57 6.90
C HIS A 95 10.21 11.47 8.14
N PRO A 96 10.95 11.23 9.24
CA PRO A 96 10.98 12.12 10.38
C PRO A 96 11.75 13.42 10.09
N HIS A 97 11.38 14.53 10.75
CA HIS A 97 12.16 15.77 10.72
C HIS A 97 13.49 15.65 11.48
N ASN A 98 13.50 14.90 12.58
CA ASN A 98 14.69 14.77 13.42
C ASN A 98 15.73 13.85 12.74
N PRO A 99 16.95 14.34 12.42
CA PRO A 99 17.96 13.55 11.71
C PRO A 99 18.46 12.33 12.50
N TYR A 100 18.20 12.26 13.81
CA TYR A 100 18.52 11.11 14.64
C TYR A 100 17.44 10.01 14.62
N VAL A 101 16.30 10.25 13.97
CA VAL A 101 15.26 9.26 13.75
C VAL A 101 15.30 8.82 12.28
N PRO A 102 15.56 7.55 11.97
CA PRO A 102 15.79 7.12 10.60
C PRO A 102 14.52 7.14 9.76
N THR A 103 14.70 7.40 8.46
CA THR A 103 13.69 7.05 7.46
C THR A 103 13.46 5.55 7.48
N SER A 104 12.20 5.14 7.39
CA SER A 104 11.82 3.72 7.38
C SER A 104 10.91 3.37 6.20
N HIS A 105 11.00 2.12 5.76
CA HIS A 105 10.18 1.58 4.68
C HIS A 105 9.71 0.17 5.04
N ALA A 106 8.46 -0.15 4.67
CA ALA A 106 7.94 -1.51 4.72
C ALA A 106 6.97 -1.78 3.57
N ASN A 107 6.90 -3.05 3.14
CA ASN A 107 5.98 -3.51 2.11
C ASN A 107 5.51 -4.92 2.43
N VAL A 108 4.19 -5.12 2.53
CA VAL A 108 3.57 -6.44 2.64
C VAL A 108 2.54 -6.58 1.54
N ARG A 109 2.67 -7.64 0.74
CA ARG A 109 1.83 -7.85 -0.45
C ARG A 109 1.42 -9.30 -0.61
N PHE A 110 0.25 -9.49 -1.19
CA PHE A 110 -0.32 -10.77 -1.59
C PHE A 110 -0.57 -10.74 -3.09
N PHE A 111 -0.25 -11.85 -3.75
CA PHE A 111 -0.38 -12.01 -5.20
C PHE A 111 -1.08 -13.35 -5.49
N LEU A 112 -2.10 -13.31 -6.35
CA LEU A 112 -2.82 -14.48 -6.85
C LEU A 112 -2.80 -14.45 -8.39
N ALA A 113 -2.40 -15.55 -9.00
CA ALA A 113 -2.58 -15.82 -10.42
C ALA A 113 -3.66 -16.91 -10.58
N GLU A 114 -4.66 -16.68 -11.42
CA GLU A 114 -5.76 -17.62 -11.70
C GLU A 114 -6.02 -17.76 -13.20
#